data_AF-A0A3N4MFL6-F1
#
_entry.id   AF-A0A3N4MFL6-F1
#
_cell.length_a   1.000
_cell.length_b   1.000
_cell.length_c   1.000
_cell.angle_alpha   90.00
_cell.angle_beta   90.00
_cell.angle_gamma   90.00
#
_symmetry.space_group_name_H-M   'P 1'
#
loop_
_entity.id
_entity.type
_entity.pdbx_description
1 polymer ?
#
loop_
_entity_poly.entity_id
_entity_poly.type
_entity_poly.pdbx_seq_one_letter_code
_entity_poly.pdbx_strand_id
1 'polypeptide(L)'
;MSDVVLLQRLNKGDEELEDILVLHVENGKDTFIPVSGQLMQSCFGRSLQELVSIPEGAGGARSWFSKDRRSEDGQEKKEMRYSAPRELYRITEYLLRQTKNIVEEDCAKESGVENQNGILKLGGHL
;
A
#
# COMPACT_ATOMS: atom_id res chain seq x y z
N MET A 1 21.75 -7.99 0.62
CA MET A 1 20.53 -8.74 0.22
C MET A 1 19.44 -7.71 -0.04
N SER A 2 18.68 -7.78 -1.13
CA SER A 2 17.67 -6.75 -1.41
C SER A 2 16.43 -6.94 -0.54
N ASP A 3 15.88 -5.85 0.01
CA ASP A 3 14.71 -5.87 0.90
C ASP A 3 13.50 -6.61 0.32
N VAL A 4 13.32 -6.58 -1.01
CA VAL A 4 12.26 -7.30 -1.72
C VAL A 4 12.38 -8.82 -1.56
N VAL A 5 13.61 -9.35 -1.57
CA VAL A 5 13.86 -10.80 -1.40
C VAL A 5 13.61 -11.22 0.04
N LEU A 6 13.99 -10.38 1.01
CA LEU A 6 13.68 -10.60 2.42
C LEU A 6 12.16 -10.63 2.64
N LEU A 7 11.44 -9.64 2.10
CA LEU A 7 9.97 -9.57 2.19
C LEU A 7 9.29 -10.81 1.57
N GLN A 8 9.77 -11.27 0.41
CA GLN A 8 9.30 -12.49 -0.23
C GLN A 8 9.40 -13.71 0.68
N ARG A 9 10.56 -13.89 1.32
CA ARG A 9 10.81 -14.99 2.24
C ARG A 9 9.97 -14.87 3.52
N LEU A 10 9.87 -13.68 4.10
CA LEU A 10 9.02 -13.41 5.27
C LEU A 10 7.54 -13.72 4.97
N ASN A 11 7.05 -13.37 3.76
CA ASN A 11 5.68 -13.71 3.34
C ASN A 11 5.47 -15.22 3.21
N LYS A 12 6.45 -15.96 2.69
CA LYS A 12 6.40 -17.43 2.57
C LYS A 12 6.54 -18.14 3.93
N GLY A 13 7.13 -17.46 4.92
CA GLY A 13 7.49 -18.07 6.19
C GLY A 13 8.84 -18.79 6.13
N ASP A 14 9.66 -18.53 5.10
CA ASP A 14 11.00 -19.09 4.95
C ASP A 14 12.03 -18.36 5.83
N GLU A 15 11.67 -17.19 6.37
CA GLU A 15 12.49 -16.35 7.25
C GLU A 15 11.63 -15.81 8.39
N GLU A 16 12.28 -15.53 9.51
CA GLU A 16 11.68 -14.90 10.69
C GLU A 16 12.35 -13.56 10.98
N LEU A 17 11.62 -12.63 11.59
CA LEU A 17 12.17 -11.32 11.94
C LEU A 17 12.73 -11.40 13.35
N GLU A 18 13.97 -11.84 13.47
CA GLU A 18 14.69 -11.97 14.74
C GLU A 18 16.07 -11.30 14.63
N ASP A 19 16.46 -10.58 15.68
CA ASP A 19 17.79 -9.97 15.78
C ASP A 19 18.20 -9.82 17.25
N ILE A 20 19.48 -9.56 17.51
CA ILE A 20 20.02 -9.31 18.84
C ILE A 20 20.72 -7.96 18.84
N LEU A 21 20.15 -7.01 19.58
CA LEU A 21 20.77 -5.72 19.79
C LEU A 21 21.81 -5.84 20.90
N VAL A 22 23.02 -5.34 20.65
CA VAL A 22 24.09 -5.30 21.66
C VAL A 22 24.19 -3.88 22.22
N LEU A 23 23.86 -3.73 23.50
CA LEU A 23 24.07 -2.50 24.24
C LEU A 23 25.43 -2.57 24.93
N HIS A 24 26.41 -1.86 24.38
CA HIS A 24 27.73 -1.69 24.97
C HIS A 24 27.74 -0.49 25.92
N VAL A 25 28.21 -0.70 27.15
CA VAL A 25 28.40 0.35 28.15
C VAL A 25 29.90 0.53 28.38
N GLU A 26 30.38 1.78 28.31
CA GLU A 26 31.79 2.08 28.53
C GLU A 26 32.22 1.66 29.95
N ASN A 27 33.25 0.82 30.04
CA ASN A 27 33.71 0.18 31.28
C ASN A 27 32.62 -0.64 32.02
N GLY A 28 31.55 -1.00 31.31
CA GLY A 28 30.44 -1.81 31.80
C GLY A 28 30.34 -3.16 31.09
N LYS A 29 29.28 -3.90 31.40
CA LYS A 29 28.99 -5.19 30.76
C LYS A 29 28.09 -4.98 29.54
N ASP A 30 28.37 -5.72 28.48
CA ASP A 30 27.49 -5.79 27.31
C ASP A 30 26.18 -6.49 27.64
N THR A 31 25.07 -5.85 27.26
CA THR A 31 23.73 -6.41 27.38
C THR A 31 23.20 -6.79 26.01
N PHE A 32 22.78 -8.03 25.88
CA PHE A 32 22.17 -8.57 24.66
C PHE A 32 20.66 -8.51 24.80
N ILE A 33 20.01 -7.78 23.90
CA ILE A 33 18.56 -7.59 23.88
C ILE A 33 18.03 -8.32 22.64
N PRO A 34 17.45 -9.53 22.81
CA PRO A 34 16.79 -10.20 21.70
C PRO A 34 15.55 -9.41 21.31
N VAL A 35 15.40 -9.15 20.02
CA VAL A 35 14.23 -8.53 19.43
C VAL A 35 13.64 -9.48 18.41
N SER A 36 12.32 -9.61 18.43
CA SER A 36 11.60 -10.42 17.45
C SER A 36 10.33 -9.71 17.01
N GLY A 37 9.85 -10.06 15.83
CA GLY A 37 8.62 -9.53 15.28
C GLY A 37 7.97 -10.50 14.31
N GLN A 38 6.67 -10.27 14.09
CA GLN A 38 5.92 -11.02 13.09
C GLN A 38 5.52 -10.09 11.97
N LEU A 39 6.04 -10.33 10.77
CA LEU A 39 5.55 -9.65 9.59
C LEU A 39 4.15 -10.18 9.25
N MET A 40 3.18 -9.28 9.25
CA MET A 40 1.84 -9.62 8.80
C MET A 40 1.79 -9.76 7.29
N GLN A 41 1.08 -10.79 6.83
CA GLN A 41 0.92 -11.09 5.41
C GLN A 41 0.45 -9.87 4.61
N SER A 42 1.16 -9.59 3.52
CA SER A 42 0.87 -8.47 2.63
C SER A 42 0.86 -8.90 1.16
N CYS A 43 0.33 -8.04 0.29
CA CYS A 43 0.40 -8.22 -1.16
C CYS A 43 1.77 -7.85 -1.75
N PHE A 44 2.59 -7.09 -1.02
CA PHE A 44 3.92 -6.68 -1.49
C PHE A 44 4.86 -7.88 -1.44
N GLY A 45 5.70 -8.04 -2.48
CA GLY A 45 6.59 -9.19 -2.59
C GLY A 45 5.87 -10.50 -2.92
N ARG A 46 4.59 -10.47 -3.33
CA ARG A 46 3.90 -11.62 -3.92
C ARG A 46 3.93 -11.57 -5.44
N SER A 47 3.85 -12.73 -6.08
CA SER A 47 3.70 -12.80 -7.53
C SER A 47 2.30 -12.34 -7.95
N LEU A 48 2.17 -11.80 -9.15
CA LEU A 48 0.85 -11.47 -9.72
C LEU A 48 -0.04 -12.71 -9.79
N GLN A 49 0.57 -13.88 -10.05
CA GLN A 49 -0.11 -15.17 -10.13
C GLN A 49 -0.80 -15.55 -8.81
N GLU A 50 -0.13 -15.32 -7.68
CA GLU A 50 -0.74 -15.51 -6.35
C GLU A 50 -1.86 -14.50 -6.12
N LEU A 51 -1.66 -13.22 -6.48
CA LEU A 51 -2.65 -12.18 -6.21
C LEU A 51 -3.94 -12.32 -7.05
N VAL A 52 -3.85 -12.74 -8.31
CA VAL A 52 -5.02 -12.97 -9.15
C VAL A 52 -5.84 -14.19 -8.73
N SER A 53 -5.34 -15.03 -7.84
CA SER A 53 -6.09 -16.17 -7.31
C SER A 53 -6.97 -15.81 -6.09
N ILE A 54 -6.85 -14.59 -5.54
CA ILE A 54 -7.51 -14.21 -4.28
C ILE A 54 -9.01 -13.90 -4.50
N PRO A 55 -9.95 -14.66 -3.89
CA PRO A 55 -11.38 -14.43 -4.05
C PRO A 55 -11.90 -13.07 -3.54
N GLU A 56 -13.06 -12.60 -4.05
CA GLU A 56 -13.69 -11.31 -3.65
C GLU A 56 -14.00 -11.23 -2.16
N GLY A 57 -14.60 -12.27 -1.62
CA GLY A 57 -14.92 -12.38 -0.20
C GLY A 57 -13.75 -12.81 0.70
N ALA A 58 -12.53 -12.95 0.17
CA ALA A 58 -11.43 -13.52 0.95
C ALA A 58 -10.83 -12.58 2.00
N GLY A 59 -11.22 -11.30 2.02
CA GLY A 59 -10.63 -10.29 2.92
C GLY A 59 -9.24 -9.80 2.49
N GLY A 60 -8.90 -9.98 1.20
CA GLY A 60 -7.62 -9.56 0.60
C GLY A 60 -6.44 -10.47 0.94
N ALA A 61 -5.25 -10.12 0.43
CA ALA A 61 -4.02 -10.91 0.59
C ALA A 61 -3.71 -11.27 2.05
N ARG A 62 -3.91 -10.34 2.98
CA ARG A 62 -3.65 -10.57 4.40
C ARG A 62 -4.47 -11.73 4.97
N SER A 63 -5.78 -11.72 4.77
CA SER A 63 -6.66 -12.78 5.31
C SER A 63 -6.52 -14.08 4.53
N TRP A 64 -6.32 -13.99 3.22
CA TRP A 64 -6.14 -15.16 2.36
C TRP A 64 -4.89 -15.97 2.71
N PHE A 65 -3.72 -15.34 2.72
CA PHE A 65 -2.45 -16.04 2.99
C PHE A 65 -2.23 -16.35 4.47
N SER A 66 -2.97 -15.73 5.39
CA SER A 66 -2.93 -16.12 6.81
C SER A 66 -3.60 -17.48 7.08
N LYS A 67 -4.44 -17.98 6.16
CA LYS A 67 -5.11 -19.27 6.30
C LYS A 67 -4.24 -20.45 5.86
N ASP A 68 -3.23 -20.22 5.01
CA ASP A 68 -2.37 -21.28 4.45
C ASP A 68 -1.36 -21.88 5.45
N ARG A 69 -1.07 -21.21 6.58
CA ARG A 69 -0.14 -21.77 7.59
C ARG A 69 -0.65 -23.03 8.30
N ARG A 70 -1.86 -23.53 7.99
CA ARG A 70 -2.50 -24.66 8.69
C ARG A 70 -3.10 -25.73 7.79
N SER A 71 -2.92 -25.68 6.47
CA SER A 71 -3.56 -26.66 5.57
C SER A 71 -2.62 -27.12 4.46
N GLU A 72 -1.86 -28.17 4.75
CA GLU A 72 -1.28 -29.09 3.75
C GLU A 72 -2.37 -29.95 3.10
N ASP A 73 -3.49 -29.37 2.68
CA ASP A 73 -4.53 -30.15 2.00
C ASP A 73 -4.45 -29.88 0.51
N GLY A 74 -3.86 -30.86 -0.19
CA GLY A 74 -3.64 -30.93 -1.63
C GLY A 74 -4.93 -31.03 -2.44
N GLN A 75 -5.91 -30.19 -2.15
CA GLN A 75 -7.06 -29.99 -3.01
C GLN A 75 -6.70 -28.96 -4.07
N GLU A 76 -6.69 -29.39 -5.33
CA GLU A 76 -6.73 -28.53 -6.51
C GLU A 76 -7.96 -27.61 -6.42
N LYS A 77 -7.82 -26.50 -5.69
CA LYS A 77 -8.80 -25.41 -5.71
C LYS A 77 -8.80 -24.89 -7.12
N LYS A 78 -9.92 -25.10 -7.83
CA LYS A 78 -10.20 -24.51 -9.15
C LYS A 78 -9.71 -23.06 -9.15
N GLU A 79 -8.59 -22.81 -9.85
CA GLU A 79 -7.95 -21.49 -9.89
C GLU A 79 -8.89 -20.52 -10.60
N MET A 80 -9.77 -19.85 -9.85
CA MET A 80 -10.42 -18.64 -10.34
C MET A 80 -9.34 -17.56 -10.41
N ARG A 81 -8.84 -17.32 -11.61
CA ARG A 81 -7.96 -16.20 -11.89
C ARG A 81 -8.79 -14.99 -12.28
N TYR A 82 -8.66 -13.92 -11.52
CA TYR A 82 -9.20 -12.63 -11.89
C TYR A 82 -8.34 -11.97 -12.98
N SER A 83 -8.93 -11.12 -13.81
CA SER A 83 -8.21 -10.42 -14.89
C SER A 83 -7.08 -9.53 -14.37
N ALA A 84 -7.20 -9.02 -13.15
CA ALA A 84 -6.18 -8.23 -12.48
C ALA A 84 -6.26 -8.38 -10.95
N PRO A 85 -5.13 -8.25 -10.22
CA PRO A 85 -5.12 -8.11 -8.77
C PRO A 85 -5.92 -6.90 -8.30
N ARG A 86 -6.73 -7.07 -7.26
CA ARG A 86 -7.55 -5.97 -6.72
C ARG A 86 -6.71 -4.87 -6.10
N GLU A 87 -5.54 -5.21 -5.59
CA GLU A 87 -4.61 -4.24 -5.02
C GLU A 87 -4.15 -3.25 -6.09
N LEU A 88 -3.85 -3.73 -7.30
CA LEU A 88 -3.54 -2.86 -8.43
C LEU A 88 -4.75 -2.01 -8.82
N TYR A 89 -5.93 -2.62 -8.94
CA TYR A 89 -7.16 -1.89 -9.24
C TYR A 89 -7.40 -0.76 -8.24
N ARG A 90 -7.33 -1.03 -6.93
CA ARG A 90 -7.52 -0.04 -5.86
C ARG A 90 -6.51 1.10 -5.92
N ILE A 91 -5.23 0.78 -6.15
CA ILE A 91 -4.19 1.81 -6.26
C ILE A 91 -4.47 2.69 -7.49
N THR A 92 -4.76 2.08 -8.64
CA THR A 92 -5.04 2.83 -9.87
C THR A 92 -6.29 3.68 -9.78
N GLU A 93 -7.36 3.17 -9.18
CA GLU A 93 -8.61 3.88 -8.95
C GLU A 93 -8.39 5.08 -8.03
N TYR A 94 -7.63 4.89 -6.95
CA TYR A 94 -7.26 5.98 -6.03
C TYR A 94 -6.47 7.08 -6.74
N LEU A 95 -5.44 6.71 -7.52
CA LEU A 95 -4.63 7.66 -8.27
C LEU A 95 -5.47 8.44 -9.28
N LEU A 96 -6.30 7.75 -10.06
CA LEU A 96 -7.18 8.40 -11.04
C LEU A 96 -8.13 9.40 -10.38
N ARG A 97 -8.74 9.01 -9.25
CA ARG A 97 -9.63 9.90 -8.49
C ARG A 97 -8.88 11.12 -7.96
N GLN A 98 -7.69 10.93 -7.41
CA GLN A 98 -6.90 12.03 -6.85
C GLN A 98 -6.44 13.00 -7.95
N THR A 99 -5.94 12.49 -9.07
CA THR A 99 -5.53 13.31 -10.21
C THR A 99 -6.71 14.08 -10.79
N LYS A 100 -7.89 13.46 -10.91
CA LYS A 100 -9.10 14.14 -11.35
C LYS A 100 -9.46 15.32 -10.45
N ASN A 101 -9.45 15.13 -9.13
CA ASN A 101 -9.78 16.19 -8.18
C ASN A 101 -8.80 17.38 -8.30
N ILE A 102 -7.50 17.12 -8.48
CA ILE A 102 -6.49 18.17 -8.65
C ILE A 102 -6.79 19.01 -9.90
N VAL A 103 -7.10 18.35 -11.03
CA VAL A 103 -7.42 19.05 -12.29
C VAL A 103 -8.69 19.88 -12.17
N GLU A 104 -9.72 19.37 -11.47
CA GLU A 104 -10.95 20.11 -11.22
C GLU A 104 -10.72 21.34 -10.34
N GLU A 105 -9.89 21.22 -9.29
CA GLU A 105 -9.53 22.35 -8.43
C GLU A 105 -8.73 23.43 -9.18
N ASP A 106 -7.82 23.04 -10.06
CA ASP A 106 -7.01 24.00 -10.81
C ASP A 106 -7.85 24.73 -11.87
N CYS A 107 -8.75 24.02 -12.57
CA CYS A 107 -9.72 24.63 -13.50
C CYS A 107 -10.69 25.60 -12.79
N ALA A 108 -11.09 25.28 -11.55
CA ALA A 108 -11.93 26.16 -10.75
C ALA A 108 -11.20 27.45 -10.30
N LYS A 109 -9.87 27.40 -10.10
CA LYS A 109 -9.06 28.58 -9.75
C LYS A 109 -8.84 29.50 -10.95
N GLU A 110 -8.63 28.94 -12.14
CA GLU A 110 -8.45 29.71 -13.38
C GLU A 110 -9.71 30.48 -13.78
N SER A 111 -10.90 29.91 -13.54
CA SER A 111 -12.19 30.58 -13.81
C SER A 111 -12.59 31.66 -12.79
N GLY A 112 -11.81 31.84 -11.71
CA GLY A 112 -12.09 32.80 -10.63
C GLY A 112 -11.43 34.18 -10.75
N VAL A 113 -10.67 34.45 -11.82
CA VAL A 113 -9.90 35.70 -11.99
C VAL A 113 -10.41 36.55 -13.16
N GLU A 114 -11.70 36.88 -13.19
CA GLU A 114 -12.22 37.96 -14.06
C GLU A 114 -13.37 38.71 -13.37
N ASN A 115 -13.06 39.53 -12.36
CA ASN A 115 -13.97 40.57 -11.87
C ASN A 115 -13.18 41.75 -11.28
N GLN A 116 -12.36 42.40 -12.11
CA GLN A 116 -11.85 43.76 -11.84
C GLN A 116 -12.33 44.74 -12.93
N ASN A 117 -13.64 44.86 -13.11
CA ASN A 117 -14.23 45.99 -13.83
C ASN A 117 -14.97 46.91 -12.85
N GLY A 118 -14.20 47.43 -11.88
CA GLY A 118 -14.58 48.55 -11.04
C GLY A 118 -14.13 49.89 -11.62
N ILE A 119 -14.42 50.19 -12.89
CA ILE A 119 -14.19 51.52 -13.47
C ILE A 119 -15.31 51.86 -14.48
N LEU A 120 -16.55 52.03 -13.99
CA LEU A 120 -17.56 52.85 -14.66
C LEU A 120 -18.34 53.62 -13.58
N LYS A 121 -17.68 54.58 -12.96
CA LYS A 121 -18.31 55.56 -12.08
C LYS A 121 -17.82 56.95 -12.44
N LEU A 122 -17.99 57.37 -13.70
CA LEU A 122 -17.79 58.75 -14.13
C LEU A 122 -18.81 59.13 -15.21
N GLY A 123 -19.54 60.22 -14.95
CA GLY A 123 -20.64 60.77 -15.75
C GLY A 123 -21.83 61.05 -14.84
N GLY A 124 -21.85 62.09 -14.00
CA GLY A 124 -21.35 63.44 -14.27
C GLY A 124 -22.48 64.25 -14.89
N HIS A 125 -23.00 65.19 -14.11
CA HIS A 125 -24.05 66.18 -14.40
C HIS A 125 -24.42 66.41 -15.87
N LEU A 126 -25.72 66.36 -16.17
CA LEU A 126 -26.57 67.50 -16.53
C LEU A 126 -28.04 67.09 -16.46
#